data_AF-A0A7Z9IKT4-F1
#
_entry.id   AF-A0A7Z9IKT4-F1
#
_cell.length_a   1.000
_cell.length_b   1.000
_cell.length_c   1.000
_cell.angle_alpha   90.00
_cell.angle_beta   90.00
_cell.angle_gamma   90.00
#
_symmetry.space_group_name_H-M   'P 1'
#
loop_
_entity.id
_entity.type
_entity.pdbx_description
1 polymer ?
#
loop_
_entity_poly.entity_id
_entity_poly.type
_entity_poly.pdbx_seq_one_letter_code
_entity_poly.pdbx_strand_id
1 'polypeptide(L)'
;IIVADFIDMESQAHRDKVLHELRTHLGRDRARTKAFEVSSLGLIEMTRQRVRPSLFNSLTSVCTSCRGIGRVYTPATVLRQIERSLRRAASAKEEKRIVVRLHPEVALRVIEEEPGLLKRLRSRTRMDLSLRDDPLIGLDEFRLLSGPSEIDVTGKYAVA
;
A
#
# COMPACT_ATOMS: atom_id res chain seq x y z
N ILE A 1 7.65 -5.60 -20.75
CA ILE A 1 7.47 -4.41 -21.60
C ILE A 1 8.04 -3.23 -20.82
N ILE A 2 8.65 -2.27 -21.49
CA ILE A 2 9.19 -1.05 -20.87
C ILE A 2 8.46 0.12 -21.55
N VAL A 3 8.03 1.10 -20.76
CA VAL A 3 7.40 2.34 -21.23
C VAL A 3 8.27 3.48 -20.73
N ALA A 4 8.69 4.35 -21.64
CA ALA A 4 9.49 5.53 -21.33
C ALA A 4 8.64 6.78 -21.57
N ASP A 5 8.51 7.58 -20.51
CA ASP A 5 7.84 8.88 -20.52
C ASP A 5 8.91 9.97 -20.62
N PHE A 6 9.04 10.59 -21.78
CA PHE A 6 9.99 11.67 -22.01
C PHE A 6 9.33 13.03 -21.74
N ILE A 7 10.15 14.05 -21.46
CA ILE A 7 9.66 15.42 -21.31
C ILE A 7 8.87 15.84 -22.54
N ASP A 8 7.76 16.53 -22.32
CA ASP A 8 6.90 17.05 -23.38
C ASP A 8 7.67 17.91 -24.39
N MET A 9 7.49 17.58 -25.66
CA MET A 9 8.09 18.29 -26.79
C MET A 9 6.99 18.73 -27.74
N GLU A 10 6.92 20.01 -28.06
CA GLU A 10 5.94 20.55 -29.03
C GLU A 10 6.27 20.15 -30.47
N SER A 11 7.56 20.15 -30.81
CA SER A 11 8.03 19.84 -32.16
C SER A 11 8.15 18.34 -32.42
N GLN A 12 7.51 17.86 -33.48
CA GLN A 12 7.66 16.48 -33.95
C GLN A 12 9.12 16.15 -34.26
N ALA A 13 9.87 17.09 -34.82
CA ALA A 13 11.29 16.89 -35.12
C ALA A 13 12.13 16.63 -33.85
N HIS A 14 11.72 17.16 -32.69
CA HIS A 14 12.41 16.87 -31.43
C HIS A 14 12.09 15.45 -30.93
N ARG A 15 10.81 15.04 -31.04
CA ARG A 15 10.37 13.67 -30.70
C ARG A 15 11.10 12.63 -31.54
N ASP A 16 11.22 12.88 -32.84
CA ASP A 16 11.91 11.99 -33.78
C ASP A 16 13.41 11.90 -33.48
N LYS A 17 14.05 13.02 -33.11
CA LYS A 17 15.45 13.03 -32.67
C LYS A 17 15.68 12.18 -31.42
N VAL A 18 14.82 12.31 -30.40
CA VAL A 18 14.91 11.51 -29.17
C VAL A 18 14.72 10.02 -29.47
N LEU A 19 13.72 9.68 -30.30
CA LEU A 19 13.47 8.30 -30.71
C LEU A 19 14.64 7.71 -31.53
N HIS A 20 15.23 8.51 -32.43
CA HIS A 20 16.39 8.10 -33.22
C HIS A 20 17.59 7.82 -32.31
N GLU A 21 17.90 8.72 -31.38
CA GLU A 21 19.00 8.55 -30.44
C GLU A 21 18.81 7.31 -29.55
N LEU A 22 17.58 7.13 -29.06
CA LEU A 22 17.21 5.94 -28.29
C LEU A 22 17.44 4.65 -29.11
N ARG A 23 16.99 4.60 -30.37
CA ARG A 23 17.20 3.44 -31.26
C ARG A 23 18.68 3.17 -31.52
N THR A 24 19.47 4.22 -31.75
CA THR A 24 20.92 4.13 -31.95
C THR A 24 21.62 3.51 -30.74
N HIS A 25 21.26 3.93 -29.53
CA HIS A 25 21.83 3.36 -28.31
C HIS A 25 21.34 1.94 -28.00
N LEU A 26 20.07 1.64 -28.25
CA LEU A 26 19.52 0.29 -28.11
C LEU A 26 20.17 -0.71 -29.08
N GLY A 27 20.59 -0.27 -30.27
CA GLY A 27 21.31 -1.10 -31.23
C GLY A 27 22.66 -1.65 -30.73
N ARG A 28 23.20 -1.09 -29.64
CA ARG A 28 24.43 -1.58 -28.98
C ARG A 28 24.17 -2.68 -27.95
N ASP A 29 22.90 -2.89 -27.55
CA ASP A 29 22.54 -3.95 -26.59
C ASP A 29 22.66 -5.32 -27.25
N ARG A 30 23.23 -6.29 -26.53
CA ARG A 30 23.36 -7.67 -26.98
C ARG A 30 22.01 -8.40 -27.00
N ALA A 31 21.08 -7.99 -26.13
CA ALA A 31 19.74 -8.56 -26.09
C ALA A 31 18.88 -7.95 -27.22
N ARG A 32 18.00 -8.76 -27.83
CA ARG A 32 17.07 -8.23 -28.84
C ARG A 32 16.17 -7.15 -28.24
N THR A 33 16.16 -5.98 -28.84
CA THR A 33 15.31 -4.83 -28.45
C THR A 33 14.44 -4.38 -29.61
N LYS A 34 13.24 -3.88 -29.31
CA LYS A 34 12.36 -3.21 -30.28
C LYS A 34 11.73 -1.99 -29.62
N ALA A 35 11.93 -0.81 -30.18
CA ALA A 35 11.31 0.44 -29.75
C ALA A 35 10.32 0.93 -30.81
N PHE A 36 9.09 1.18 -30.40
CA PHE A 36 8.00 1.67 -31.26
C PHE A 36 8.07 3.19 -31.41
N GLU A 37 7.22 3.75 -32.24
CA GLU A 37 7.09 5.21 -32.38
C GLU A 37 6.48 5.84 -31.12
N VAL A 38 6.62 7.17 -31.01
CA VAL A 38 6.02 7.93 -29.91
C VAL A 38 4.49 7.82 -30.04
N SER A 39 3.84 7.29 -28.99
CA SER A 39 2.39 7.22 -28.91
C SER A 39 1.74 8.60 -28.93
N SER A 40 0.42 8.65 -29.17
CA SER A 40 -0.37 9.88 -29.05
C SER A 40 -0.32 10.50 -27.64
N LEU A 41 0.01 9.70 -26.62
CA LEU A 41 0.19 10.14 -25.24
C LEU A 41 1.62 10.64 -24.93
N GLY A 42 2.52 10.68 -25.92
CA GLY A 42 3.92 11.10 -25.71
C GLY A 42 4.85 9.99 -25.20
N LEU A 43 4.32 8.79 -24.94
CA LEU A 43 5.09 7.65 -24.42
C LEU A 43 5.79 6.88 -25.54
N ILE A 44 7.00 6.38 -25.27
CA ILE A 44 7.70 5.41 -26.12
C ILE A 44 7.59 4.02 -25.50
N GLU A 45 7.00 3.09 -26.24
CA GLU A 45 6.93 1.69 -25.85
C GLU A 45 8.11 0.91 -26.41
N MET A 46 8.69 0.02 -25.61
CA MET A 46 9.72 -0.89 -26.09
C MET A 46 9.68 -2.28 -25.44
N THR A 47 10.24 -3.25 -26.15
CA THR A 47 10.49 -4.60 -25.64
C THR A 47 11.99 -4.87 -25.64
N ARG A 48 12.44 -5.62 -24.64
CA ARG A 48 13.81 -6.09 -24.49
C ARG A 48 13.76 -7.56 -24.08
N GLN A 49 14.44 -8.43 -24.82
CA GLN A 49 14.50 -9.86 -24.54
C GLN A 49 15.09 -10.10 -23.15
N ARG A 50 14.39 -10.91 -22.33
CA ARG A 50 14.87 -11.33 -21.01
C ARG A 50 15.80 -12.53 -21.17
N VAL A 51 17.11 -12.29 -21.10
CA VAL A 51 18.16 -13.34 -21.19
C VAL A 51 18.43 -14.00 -19.84
N ARG A 52 18.28 -13.24 -18.75
CA ARG A 52 18.49 -13.69 -17.37
C ARG A 52 17.47 -13.00 -16.44
N PRO A 53 17.28 -13.49 -15.20
CA PRO A 53 16.53 -12.76 -14.18
C PRO A 53 17.03 -11.31 -14.07
N SER A 54 16.11 -10.37 -13.85
CA SER A 54 16.50 -8.96 -13.65
C SER A 54 17.26 -8.82 -12.34
N LEU A 55 18.18 -7.85 -12.28
CA LEU A 55 18.92 -7.55 -11.05
C LEU A 55 17.98 -7.27 -9.89
N PHE A 56 16.90 -6.51 -10.12
CA PHE A 56 15.88 -6.27 -9.11
C PHE A 56 15.32 -7.58 -8.54
N ASN A 57 14.95 -8.55 -9.38
CA ASN A 57 14.42 -9.83 -8.91
C ASN A 57 15.48 -10.68 -8.18
N SER A 58 16.75 -10.56 -8.56
CA SER A 58 17.84 -11.31 -7.92
C SER A 58 18.32 -10.68 -6.61
N LEU A 59 18.15 -9.37 -6.44
CA LEU A 59 18.70 -8.60 -5.31
C LEU A 59 17.64 -8.17 -4.29
N THR A 60 16.36 -8.35 -4.59
CA THR A 60 15.26 -7.86 -3.74
C THR A 60 14.26 -8.97 -3.41
N SER A 61 13.61 -8.81 -2.27
CA SER A 61 12.43 -9.57 -1.87
C SER A 61 11.23 -8.62 -1.74
N VAL A 62 10.02 -9.19 -1.75
CA VAL A 62 8.80 -8.40 -1.57
C VAL A 62 8.78 -7.81 -0.16
N CYS A 63 8.58 -6.50 -0.05
CA CYS A 63 8.45 -5.82 1.24
C CYS A 63 7.28 -6.41 2.04
N THR A 64 7.54 -6.83 3.27
CA THR A 64 6.53 -7.46 4.15
C THR A 64 5.43 -6.48 4.56
N SER A 65 5.74 -5.20 4.72
CA SER A 65 4.77 -4.16 5.11
C SER A 65 3.84 -3.81 3.95
N CYS A 66 4.37 -3.29 2.83
CA CYS A 66 3.54 -2.82 1.73
C CYS A 66 3.24 -3.87 0.66
N ARG A 67 3.74 -5.11 0.80
CA ARG A 67 3.58 -6.21 -0.17
C ARG A 67 3.95 -5.84 -1.60
N GLY A 68 4.96 -4.97 -1.75
CA GLY A 68 5.45 -4.49 -3.04
C GLY A 68 4.67 -3.31 -3.66
N ILE A 69 3.67 -2.75 -2.97
CA ILE A 69 2.88 -1.61 -3.47
C ILE A 69 3.68 -0.30 -3.39
N GLY A 70 4.67 -0.21 -2.49
CA GLY A 70 5.51 0.98 -2.30
C GLY A 70 4.81 2.14 -1.57
N ARG A 71 3.66 1.88 -0.95
CA ARG A 71 2.91 2.83 -0.11
C ARG A 71 2.14 2.05 0.96
N VAL A 72 1.86 2.71 2.09
CA VAL A 72 1.06 2.17 3.21
C VAL A 72 -0.12 3.10 3.47
N TYR A 73 -1.17 2.61 4.13
CA TYR A 73 -2.30 3.45 4.51
C TYR A 73 -1.92 4.51 5.54
N THR A 74 -2.50 5.70 5.40
CA THR A 74 -2.32 6.78 6.39
C THR A 74 -2.99 6.42 7.73
N PRO A 75 -2.54 6.99 8.87
CA PRO A 75 -3.19 6.79 10.16
C PRO A 75 -4.71 7.06 10.16
N ALA A 76 -5.17 8.08 9.40
CA ALA A 76 -6.60 8.34 9.23
C ALA A 76 -7.32 7.15 8.62
N THR A 77 -6.76 6.59 7.54
CA THR A 77 -7.37 5.47 6.81
C THR A 77 -7.42 4.22 7.67
N VAL A 78 -6.33 3.92 8.39
CA VAL A 78 -6.24 2.80 9.34
C VAL A 78 -7.30 2.93 10.43
N LEU A 79 -7.46 4.13 10.98
CA LEU A 79 -8.46 4.40 12.01
C LEU A 79 -9.89 4.10 11.51
N ARG A 80 -10.20 4.51 10.28
CA ARG A 80 -11.50 4.20 9.66
C ARG A 80 -11.68 2.70 9.39
N GLN A 81 -10.61 1.96 9.06
CA GLN A 81 -10.65 0.50 8.93
C GLN A 81 -10.89 -0.19 10.28
N ILE A 82 -10.28 0.30 11.36
CA ILE A 82 -10.53 -0.16 12.73
C ILE A 82 -12.01 0.06 13.07
N GLU A 83 -12.56 1.26 12.84
CA GLU A 83 -13.98 1.53 13.11
C GLU A 83 -14.92 0.57 12.36
N ARG A 84 -14.67 0.31 11.08
CA ARG A 84 -15.47 -0.64 10.28
C ARG A 84 -15.37 -2.06 10.83
N SER A 85 -14.17 -2.48 11.22
CA SER A 85 -13.93 -3.81 11.78
C SER A 85 -14.63 -3.99 13.14
N LEU A 86 -14.58 -2.98 14.00
CA LEU A 86 -15.29 -2.98 15.27
C LEU A 86 -16.81 -2.99 15.11
N ARG A 87 -17.37 -2.33 14.08
CA ARG A 87 -18.79 -2.43 13.76
C ARG A 87 -19.19 -3.83 13.33
N ARG A 88 -18.35 -4.51 12.52
CA ARG A 88 -18.59 -5.92 12.15
C ARG A 88 -18.56 -6.83 13.36
N ALA A 89 -17.59 -6.65 14.26
CA ALA A 89 -17.53 -7.38 15.53
C ALA A 89 -18.79 -7.16 16.40
N ALA A 90 -19.26 -5.91 16.49
CA ALA A 90 -20.49 -5.59 17.22
C ALA A 90 -21.73 -6.29 16.64
N SER A 91 -21.84 -6.35 15.30
CA SER A 91 -22.96 -7.02 14.63
C SER A 91 -22.98 -8.53 14.86
N ALA A 92 -21.81 -9.17 14.98
CA ALA A 92 -21.71 -10.59 15.30
C ALA A 92 -22.18 -10.90 16.73
N LYS A 93 -22.07 -9.95 17.66
CA LYS A 93 -22.43 -10.08 19.10
C LYS A 93 -21.69 -11.20 19.84
N GLU A 94 -20.59 -11.68 19.29
CA GLU A 94 -19.77 -12.73 19.89
C GLU A 94 -18.72 -12.16 20.86
N GLU A 95 -18.30 -10.90 20.65
CA GLU A 95 -17.24 -10.27 21.42
C GLU A 95 -17.82 -9.29 22.45
N LYS A 96 -17.45 -9.46 23.73
CA LYS A 96 -17.83 -8.54 24.83
C LYS A 96 -16.78 -7.46 25.08
N ARG A 97 -15.51 -7.80 24.83
CA ARG A 97 -14.33 -6.96 25.08
C ARG A 97 -13.34 -7.12 23.95
N ILE A 98 -12.86 -6.00 23.41
CA ILE A 98 -11.82 -5.98 22.37
C ILE A 98 -10.72 -4.99 22.75
N VAL A 99 -9.47 -5.45 22.69
CA VAL A 99 -8.27 -4.60 22.71
C VAL A 99 -7.84 -4.40 21.26
N VAL A 100 -7.76 -3.14 20.82
CA VAL A 100 -7.21 -2.80 19.51
C VAL A 100 -5.72 -2.50 19.69
N ARG A 101 -4.87 -3.34 19.10
CA ARG A 101 -3.42 -3.13 19.07
C ARG A 101 -3.03 -2.47 17.75
N LEU A 102 -2.30 -1.36 17.79
CA LEU A 102 -2.04 -0.51 16.62
C LEU A 102 -0.71 0.23 16.74
N HIS A 103 -0.18 0.74 15.63
CA HIS A 103 1.08 1.49 15.63
C HIS A 103 0.98 2.81 16.45
N PRO A 104 2.02 3.25 17.19
CA PRO A 104 1.97 4.44 18.04
C PRO A 104 1.51 5.72 17.33
N GLU A 105 1.87 5.92 16.06
CA GLU A 105 1.39 7.09 15.28
C GLU A 105 -0.13 7.11 15.11
N VAL A 106 -0.76 5.93 14.95
CA VAL A 106 -2.21 5.82 14.87
C VAL A 106 -2.84 6.08 16.24
N ALA A 107 -2.18 5.66 17.33
CA ALA A 107 -2.64 5.91 18.69
C ALA A 107 -2.59 7.40 19.04
N LEU A 108 -1.48 8.05 18.72
CA LEU A 108 -1.27 9.48 18.93
C LEU A 108 -2.36 10.30 18.23
N ARG A 109 -2.66 9.96 16.98
CA ARG A 109 -3.75 10.59 16.23
C ARG A 109 -5.10 10.51 16.94
N VAL A 110 -5.43 9.35 17.53
CA VAL A 110 -6.69 9.21 18.27
C VAL A 110 -6.73 10.15 19.47
N ILE A 111 -5.61 10.35 20.15
CA ILE A 111 -5.52 11.21 21.33
C ILE A 111 -5.61 12.69 20.94
N GLU A 112 -4.86 13.11 19.92
CA GLU A 112 -4.73 14.52 19.53
C GLU A 112 -5.89 15.01 18.66
N GLU A 113 -6.28 14.24 17.65
CA GLU A 113 -7.27 14.67 16.66
C GLU A 113 -8.69 14.19 16.98
N GLU A 114 -8.86 13.09 17.71
CA GLU A 114 -10.18 12.50 17.99
C GLU A 114 -10.40 12.02 19.45
N PRO A 115 -10.24 12.89 20.47
CA PRO A 115 -10.29 12.51 21.90
C PRO A 115 -11.63 11.89 22.37
N GLY A 116 -12.69 11.98 21.58
CA GLY A 116 -14.00 11.36 21.83
C GLY A 116 -14.25 10.02 21.12
N LEU A 117 -13.35 9.57 20.26
CA LEU A 117 -13.55 8.41 19.40
C LEU A 117 -13.85 7.14 20.19
N LEU A 118 -13.03 6.83 21.19
CA LEU A 118 -13.15 5.57 21.93
C LEU A 118 -14.49 5.51 22.68
N LYS A 119 -14.92 6.63 23.26
CA LYS A 119 -16.23 6.75 23.93
C LYS A 119 -17.38 6.53 22.93
N ARG A 120 -17.30 7.15 21.75
CA ARG A 120 -18.28 7.00 20.66
C ARG A 120 -18.35 5.57 20.12
N LEU A 121 -17.21 4.89 20.02
CA LEU A 121 -17.16 3.51 19.58
C LEU A 121 -17.77 2.58 20.63
N ARG A 122 -17.41 2.72 21.91
CA ARG A 122 -17.98 1.93 23.02
C ARG A 122 -19.51 2.04 23.07
N SER A 123 -20.06 3.25 22.92
CA SER A 123 -21.52 3.44 22.96
C SER A 123 -22.23 2.80 21.76
N ARG A 124 -21.64 2.88 20.57
CA ARG A 124 -22.21 2.30 19.34
C ARG A 124 -22.10 0.77 19.30
N THR A 125 -20.98 0.22 19.75
CA THR A 125 -20.73 -1.23 19.69
C THR A 125 -21.25 -1.98 20.90
N ARG A 126 -21.45 -1.29 22.04
CA ARG A 126 -21.75 -1.89 23.36
C ARG A 126 -20.71 -2.91 23.83
N MET A 127 -19.48 -2.77 23.34
CA MET A 127 -18.32 -3.58 23.76
C MET A 127 -17.40 -2.76 24.66
N ASP A 128 -16.69 -3.41 25.58
CA ASP A 128 -15.56 -2.79 26.27
C ASP A 128 -14.37 -2.70 25.30
N LEU A 129 -13.96 -1.48 24.95
CA LEU A 129 -12.92 -1.22 23.94
C LEU A 129 -11.72 -0.53 24.56
N SER A 130 -10.53 -1.09 24.39
CA SER A 130 -9.28 -0.44 24.79
C SER A 130 -8.32 -0.34 23.60
N LEU A 131 -7.43 0.65 23.63
CA LEU A 131 -6.36 0.83 22.65
C LEU A 131 -5.04 0.50 23.33
N ARG A 132 -4.15 -0.20 22.61
CA ARG A 132 -2.78 -0.47 23.02
C ARG A 132 -1.87 -0.17 21.85
N ASP A 133 -0.90 0.71 22.03
CA ASP A 133 0.12 0.96 21.03
C ASP A 133 1.16 -0.17 21.01
N ASP A 134 1.70 -0.46 19.83
CA ASP A 134 2.78 -1.42 19.64
C ASP A 134 3.69 -0.99 18.49
N PRO A 135 4.94 -0.60 18.77
CA PRO A 135 5.93 -0.23 17.74
C PRO A 135 6.30 -1.37 16.77
N LEU A 136 5.99 -2.63 17.10
CA LEU A 136 6.29 -3.78 16.24
C LEU A 136 5.21 -4.03 15.17
N ILE A 137 4.05 -3.38 15.27
CA ILE A 137 2.98 -3.47 14.27
C ILE A 137 3.24 -2.45 13.16
N GLY A 138 3.02 -2.83 11.90
CA GLY A 138 3.15 -1.90 10.78
C GLY A 138 2.19 -0.70 10.88
N LEU A 139 2.57 0.44 10.32
CA LEU A 139 1.74 1.66 10.37
C LEU A 139 0.32 1.44 9.83
N ASP A 140 0.18 0.60 8.81
CA ASP A 140 -1.08 0.23 8.16
C ASP A 140 -1.68 -1.08 8.66
N GLU A 141 -1.18 -1.60 9.78
CA GLU A 141 -1.66 -2.81 10.42
C GLU A 141 -2.31 -2.49 11.78
N PHE A 142 -3.27 -3.33 12.16
CA PHE A 142 -3.85 -3.33 13.50
C PHE A 142 -4.31 -4.74 13.82
N ARG A 143 -4.45 -5.03 15.12
CA ARG A 143 -5.02 -6.29 15.61
C ARG A 143 -6.20 -6.05 16.53
N LEU A 144 -7.17 -6.94 16.46
CA LEU A 144 -8.32 -7.00 17.35
C LEU A 144 -8.16 -8.23 18.24
N LEU A 145 -7.94 -8.01 19.54
CA LEU A 145 -7.72 -9.06 20.51
C LEU A 145 -8.96 -9.17 21.41
N SER A 146 -9.59 -10.34 21.45
CA SER A 146 -10.83 -10.56 22.21
C SER A 146 -10.58 -11.21 23.58
N GLY A 147 -11.37 -10.76 24.56
CA GLY A 147 -11.43 -11.37 25.88
C GLY A 147 -10.18 -11.18 26.74
N PRO A 148 -10.13 -11.82 27.92
CA PRO A 148 -8.97 -11.75 28.83
C PRO A 148 -7.74 -12.49 28.28
N SER A 149 -7.96 -13.51 27.44
CA SER A 149 -6.87 -14.29 26.82
C SER A 149 -6.29 -13.62 25.57
N GLU A 150 -6.76 -12.42 25.20
CA GLU A 150 -6.29 -11.64 24.04
C GLU A 150 -6.21 -12.47 22.74
N ILE A 151 -7.26 -13.24 22.45
CA ILE A 151 -7.32 -14.09 21.25
C ILE A 151 -7.42 -13.19 20.02
N ASP A 152 -6.52 -13.37 19.05
CA ASP A 152 -6.50 -12.59 17.81
C ASP A 152 -7.71 -12.95 16.92
N VAL A 153 -8.68 -12.03 16.86
CA VAL A 153 -9.89 -12.12 16.04
C VAL A 153 -9.83 -11.20 14.82
N THR A 154 -8.65 -10.67 14.49
CA THR A 154 -8.46 -9.72 13.38
C THR A 154 -8.95 -10.31 12.06
N GLY A 155 -8.57 -11.54 11.74
CA GLY A 155 -8.99 -12.19 10.48
C GLY A 155 -10.51 -12.36 10.32
N LYS A 156 -11.25 -12.39 11.44
CA LYS A 156 -12.71 -12.53 11.44
C LYS A 156 -13.42 -11.21 11.10
N TYR A 157 -12.83 -10.08 11.51
CA TYR A 157 -13.50 -8.78 11.46
C TYR A 157 -12.80 -7.73 10.60
N ALA A 158 -11.53 -7.92 10.25
CA ALA A 158 -10.73 -7.01 9.42
C ALA A 158 -10.67 -7.46 7.96
N VAL A 159 -11.80 -7.95 7.42
CA VAL A 159 -11.89 -8.30 6.00
C VAL A 159 -11.78 -7.01 5.16
N ALA A 160 -10.93 -7.08 4.13
CA ALA A 160 -10.66 -6.03 3.15
C ALA A 160 -11.94 -5.62 2.41
#